data_AF-A0A9E2UN99-F1
#
_entry.id   AF-A0A9E2UN99-F1
#
_cell.length_a   1.000
_cell.length_b   1.000
_cell.length_c   1.000
_cell.angle_alpha   90.00
_cell.angle_beta   90.00
_cell.angle_gamma   90.00
#
_symmetry.space_group_name_H-M   'P 1'
#
loop_
_entity.id
_entity.type
_entity.pdbx_description
1 polymer ?
#
loop_
_entity_poly.entity_id
_entity_poly.type
_entity_poly.pdbx_seq_one_letter_code
_entity_poly.pdbx_strand_id
1 'polypeptide(L)' 'MVQKLCIILILTLTGCAYMGIHGKSIRSFPDIHDGAVEDSQCLSCHDPAANPDIAPVSPHPKFTECLKCHNDEF' A
#
# COMPACT_ATOMS: atom_id res chain seq x y z
N MET A 1 21.46 -25.74 15.84
CA MET A 1 21.09 -24.43 16.44
C MET A 1 20.99 -23.34 15.38
N VAL A 2 21.98 -23.21 14.48
CA VAL A 2 22.02 -22.23 13.37
C VAL A 2 20.79 -22.27 12.45
N GLN A 3 20.32 -23.46 12.04
CA GLN A 3 19.19 -23.58 11.12
C GLN A 3 17.85 -23.07 11.68
N LYS A 4 17.62 -23.22 13.00
CA LYS A 4 16.43 -22.67 13.66
C LYS A 4 16.48 -21.14 13.72
N LEU A 5 17.67 -20.57 13.87
CA LEU A 5 17.89 -19.12 13.88
C LEU A 5 17.64 -18.50 12.49
N CYS A 6 18.07 -19.15 11.42
CA CYS A 6 17.83 -18.70 10.04
C CYS A 6 16.34 -18.70 9.68
N ILE A 7 15.59 -19.73 10.08
CA ILE A 7 14.14 -19.82 9.80
C ILE A 7 13.36 -18.70 10.50
N ILE A 8 13.68 -18.42 11.78
CA ILE A 8 13.05 -17.33 12.53
C ILE A 8 13.37 -15.98 11.88
N LEU A 9 14.62 -15.76 11.47
CA LEU A 9 15.05 -14.52 10.82
C LEU A 9 14.31 -14.28 9.49
N ILE A 10 14.16 -15.31 8.66
CA ILE A 10 13.43 -15.22 7.38
C ILE A 10 11.96 -14.87 7.62
N LEU A 11 11.31 -15.50 8.59
CA LEU A 11 9.89 -15.25 8.91
C LEU A 11 9.66 -13.82 9.42
N THR A 12 10.60 -13.26 10.17
CA THR A 12 10.48 -11.86 10.67
C THR A 12 10.76 -10.80 9.60
N LEU A 13 11.58 -11.10 8.59
CA LEU A 13 11.92 -10.15 7.53
C LEU A 13 10.85 -10.06 6.43
N THR A 14 10.04 -11.10 6.24
CA THR A 14 9.05 -11.15 5.17
C THR A 14 7.61 -10.93 5.65
N GLY A 15 7.28 -11.22 6.90
CA GLY A 15 5.88 -11.31 7.33
C GLY A 15 5.23 -10.05 7.90
N CYS A 16 5.97 -9.18 8.60
CA CYS A 16 5.39 -8.03 9.31
C CYS A 16 5.99 -6.68 8.90
N ALA A 17 7.28 -6.64 8.55
CA ALA A 17 7.90 -5.41 8.04
C ALA A 17 7.48 -5.09 6.59
N TYR A 18 7.09 -6.11 5.81
CA TYR A 18 6.70 -5.94 4.41
C TYR A 18 5.40 -5.11 4.26
N MET A 19 4.41 -5.35 5.12
CA MET A 19 3.11 -4.66 5.15
C MET A 19 3.18 -3.21 5.67
N GLY A 20 4.24 -2.83 6.38
CA GLY A 20 4.40 -1.47 6.92
C GLY A 20 5.02 -0.49 5.93
N ILE A 21 5.66 -1.00 4.87
CA ILE A 21 6.41 -0.21 3.88
C ILE A 21 5.72 -0.24 2.50
N HIS A 22 4.94 -1.28 2.18
CA HIS A 22 4.07 -1.31 1.00
C HIS A 22 2.70 -0.74 1.39
N GLY A 23 2.21 0.26 0.65
CA GLY A 23 1.00 1.00 1.01
C GLY A 23 -0.22 0.10 1.25
N LYS A 24 -1.13 0.54 2.12
CA LYS A 24 -2.32 -0.23 2.53
C LYS A 24 -3.32 -0.38 1.37
N SER A 25 -4.08 -1.46 1.39
CA SER A 25 -5.27 -1.62 0.54
C SER A 25 -6.32 -0.55 0.80
N ILE A 26 -7.03 -0.11 -0.24
CA ILE A 26 -8.23 0.72 -0.09
C ILE A 26 -9.31 0.02 0.74
N ARG A 27 -9.33 -1.32 0.76
CA ARG A 27 -10.28 -2.12 1.55
C ARG A 27 -10.08 -1.97 3.06
N SER A 28 -8.93 -1.45 3.51
CA SER A 28 -8.69 -1.11 4.91
C SER A 28 -9.42 0.16 5.37
N PHE A 29 -9.86 0.99 4.41
CA PHE A 29 -10.53 2.27 4.66
C PHE A 29 -11.74 2.43 3.71
N PRO A 30 -12.73 1.54 3.83
CA PRO A 30 -13.83 1.44 2.87
C PRO A 30 -14.80 2.63 2.92
N ASP A 31 -14.82 3.37 4.03
CA ASP A 31 -15.66 4.55 4.25
C ASP A 31 -15.21 5.75 3.42
N ILE A 32 -13.90 5.96 3.27
CA ILE A 32 -13.33 7.08 2.51
C ILE A 32 -12.97 6.74 1.06
N HIS A 33 -12.89 5.45 0.72
CA HIS A 33 -12.64 4.97 -0.65
C HIS A 33 -13.88 4.33 -1.29
N ASP A 34 -15.07 4.60 -0.76
CA ASP A 34 -16.31 4.08 -1.31
C ASP A 34 -16.46 4.46 -2.80
N GLY A 35 -16.75 3.48 -3.65
CA GLY A 35 -16.90 3.68 -5.09
C GLY A 35 -15.61 3.92 -5.89
N ALA A 36 -14.42 3.79 -5.29
CA ALA A 36 -13.16 3.81 -6.02
C ALA A 36 -12.98 2.50 -6.83
N VAL A 37 -13.12 2.58 -8.15
CA VAL A 37 -13.04 1.44 -9.08
C VAL A 37 -12.09 1.67 -10.25
N GLU A 38 -11.61 2.90 -10.44
CA GLU A 38 -10.64 3.29 -11.46
C GLU A 38 -9.43 3.98 -10.84
N ASP A 39 -8.24 3.72 -11.39
CA ASP A 39 -6.99 4.30 -10.89
C ASP A 39 -6.92 5.83 -10.99
N SER A 40 -7.63 6.40 -11.97
CA SER A 40 -7.75 7.84 -12.17
C SER A 40 -8.38 8.54 -10.94
N GLN A 41 -9.29 7.86 -10.24
CA GLN A 41 -9.94 8.37 -9.04
C GLN A 41 -8.95 8.47 -7.88
N CYS A 42 -8.00 7.52 -7.78
CA CYS A 42 -6.97 7.53 -6.74
C CYS A 42 -6.08 8.79 -6.84
N LEU A 43 -5.68 9.15 -8.06
CA LEU A 43 -4.82 10.32 -8.30
C LEU A 43 -5.53 11.67 -8.04
N SER A 44 -6.86 11.70 -7.92
CA SER A 44 -7.55 12.96 -7.57
C SER A 44 -7.13 13.52 -6.20
N CYS A 45 -6.69 12.65 -5.28
CA CYS A 45 -6.21 13.01 -3.95
C CYS A 45 -4.76 12.58 -3.70
N HIS A 46 -4.33 11.45 -4.28
CA HIS A 46 -3.02 10.84 -4.03
C HIS A 46 -1.95 11.19 -5.08
N ASP A 47 -2.19 12.16 -5.98
CA ASP A 47 -1.15 12.61 -6.92
C ASP A 47 0.11 13.13 -6.18
N PRO A 48 1.33 12.85 -6.67
CA PRO A 48 2.57 13.36 -6.05
C PRO A 48 2.64 14.89 -5.90
N ALA A 49 1.91 15.65 -6.73
CA ALA A 49 1.81 17.10 -6.68
C ALA A 49 0.59 17.61 -5.87
N ALA A 50 -0.23 16.71 -5.33
CA ALA A 50 -1.37 17.08 -4.49
C ALA A 50 -0.93 17.55 -3.09
N ASN A 51 -1.87 18.14 -2.34
CA ASN A 51 -1.62 18.58 -0.97
C ASN A 51 -1.55 17.36 -0.02
N PRO A 52 -0.40 17.09 0.63
CA PRO A 52 -0.24 15.95 1.53
C PRO A 52 -1.09 16.04 2.81
N ASP A 53 -1.66 17.21 3.14
CA ASP A 53 -2.55 17.38 4.29
C ASP A 53 -3.95 16.77 4.06
N ILE A 54 -4.33 16.52 2.81
CA ILE A 54 -5.63 15.93 2.44
C ILE A 54 -5.54 14.40 2.43
N ALA A 55 -4.49 13.87 1.79
CA ALA A 55 -4.25 12.45 1.66
C ALA A 55 -2.75 12.16 1.49
N PRO A 56 -2.27 10.96 1.86
CA PRO A 56 -0.90 10.56 1.57
C PRO A 56 -0.61 10.61 0.06
N VAL A 57 0.41 11.33 -0.37
CA VAL A 57 0.77 11.36 -1.79
C VAL A 57 1.43 10.06 -2.23
N SER A 58 1.18 9.64 -3.47
CA SER A 58 1.78 8.44 -4.05
C SER A 58 3.31 8.61 -4.11
N PRO A 59 4.09 7.65 -3.56
CA PRO A 59 5.54 7.66 -3.71
C PRO A 59 5.99 7.15 -5.08
N HIS A 60 5.05 6.73 -5.95
CA HIS A 60 5.34 6.19 -7.27
C HIS A 60 5.22 7.28 -8.34
N PRO A 61 6.33 7.89 -8.80
CA PRO A 61 6.26 9.11 -9.62
C PRO A 61 5.69 8.91 -11.03
N LYS A 62 5.56 7.67 -11.51
CA LYS A 62 5.08 7.36 -12.87
C LYS A 62 4.11 6.17 -12.93
N PHE A 63 3.83 5.54 -11.81
CA PHE A 63 3.00 4.34 -11.79
C PHE A 63 1.56 4.73 -11.49
N THR A 64 0.65 4.30 -12.35
CA THR A 64 -0.76 4.67 -12.25
C THR A 64 -1.69 3.46 -12.21
N GLU A 65 -1.21 2.22 -12.25
CA GLU A 65 -2.07 1.02 -12.07
C GLU A 65 -2.30 0.74 -10.57
N CYS A 66 -2.84 1.71 -9.83
CA CYS A 66 -2.96 1.72 -8.36
C CYS A 66 -3.66 0.47 -7.81
N LEU A 67 -4.83 0.14 -8.35
CA LEU A 67 -5.71 -0.94 -7.89
C LEU A 67 -5.15 -2.34 -8.16
N LYS A 68 -4.09 -2.44 -8.98
CA LYS A 68 -3.36 -3.70 -9.19
C LYS A 68 -2.74 -4.24 -7.90
N CYS A 69 -2.39 -3.33 -6.99
CA CYS A 69 -1.78 -3.66 -5.71
C CYS A 69 -2.63 -3.18 -4.53
N HIS A 70 -3.28 -2.01 -4.62
CA HIS A 70 -3.99 -1.41 -3.48
C HIS A 70 -5.49 -1.76 -3.43
N ASN A 71 -5.91 -2.90 -3.97
CA ASN A 71 -7.29 -3.40 -3.86
C ASN A 71 -7.32 -4.90 -3.47
N ASP A 72 -6.38 -5.31 -2.63
CA ASP A 72 -6.25 -6.67 -2.10
C ASP A 72 -6.93 -6.83 -0.74
N GLU A 73 -7.20 -8.07 -0.34
CA GLU A 73 -7.88 -8.41 0.92
C GLU A 73 -6.95 -8.55 2.13
N PHE A 74 -5.64 -8.35 1.95
CA PHE A 74 -4.62 -8.69 2.94
C PHE A 74 -3.65 -7.55 3.23
#